data_AF-A0A0A9Z7I2-F1
#
_entry.id   AF-A0A0A9Z7I2-F1
#
_cell.length_a   1.000
_cell.length_b   1.000
_cell.length_c   1.000
_cell.angle_alpha   90.00
_cell.angle_beta   90.00
_cell.angle_gamma   90.00
#
_symmetry.space_group_name_H-M   'P 1'
#
loop_
_entity.id
_entity.type
_entity.pdbx_description
1 polymer ?
#
loop_
_entity_poly.entity_id
_entity_poly.type
_entity_poly.pdbx_seq_one_letter_code
_entity_poly.pdbx_strand_id
1 'polypeptide(L)'
;LAEAAFQDGGGLVSGWRALFGNQIQDLTLDNIREWGPRMEQLCSNLETDWRRTNLQKIEASSFLLYKELDRNVRVVDETEDESLATFGSLKWAFRVRSELLYLNSRPYNRESQAGGLCTMCNLAKVEDVVHFVAECPILAEFRVPHLGGPVLSREELKAILNDRSKWRHLAEFALPAWRYRYFLVEEFNGE
;
A
#
# COMPACT_ATOMS: atom_id res chain seq x y z
N LEU A 1 31.77 -12.66 8.14
CA LEU A 1 30.66 -12.10 8.93
C LEU A 1 29.48 -11.58 8.10
N ALA A 2 29.57 -11.49 6.76
CA ALA A 2 28.45 -11.10 5.90
C ALA A 2 27.62 -12.29 5.32
N GLU A 3 28.07 -13.54 5.51
CA GLU A 3 27.44 -14.71 4.89
C GLU A 3 26.24 -15.29 5.66
N ALA A 4 26.05 -14.91 6.93
CA ALA A 4 25.02 -15.52 7.77
C ALA A 4 23.64 -14.83 7.72
N ALA A 5 23.53 -13.62 7.14
CA ALA A 5 22.29 -12.84 7.17
C ALA A 5 21.36 -13.07 5.95
N PHE A 6 21.76 -13.90 4.99
CA PHE A 6 21.10 -14.02 3.67
C PHE A 6 20.36 -15.34 3.44
N GLN A 7 20.10 -16.14 4.49
CA GLN A 7 19.57 -17.49 4.32
C GLN A 7 18.04 -17.63 4.32
N ASP A 8 17.25 -16.58 4.62
CA ASP A 8 15.80 -16.75 4.83
C ASP A 8 14.91 -16.12 3.75
N GLY A 9 15.36 -16.15 2.49
CA GLY A 9 14.64 -15.54 1.35
C GLY A 9 14.85 -16.28 0.02
N GLY A 10 14.57 -17.59 0.00
CA GLY A 10 15.01 -18.55 -1.02
C GLY A 10 14.66 -18.27 -2.50
N GLY A 11 13.76 -17.32 -2.81
CA GLY A 11 13.41 -16.95 -4.19
C GLY A 11 14.11 -15.70 -4.73
N LEU A 12 14.44 -14.74 -3.87
CA LEU A 12 15.08 -13.48 -4.29
C LEU A 12 16.59 -13.61 -4.32
N VAL A 13 17.19 -14.21 -3.28
CA VAL A 13 18.66 -14.28 -3.10
C VAL A 13 19.34 -15.10 -4.19
N SER A 14 18.68 -16.15 -4.71
CA SER A 14 19.15 -16.97 -5.82
C SER A 14 19.18 -16.19 -7.15
N GLY A 15 18.18 -15.35 -7.41
CA GLY A 15 18.13 -14.46 -8.58
C GLY A 15 19.20 -13.35 -8.53
N TRP A 16 19.40 -12.74 -7.35
CA TRP A 16 20.43 -11.72 -7.17
C TRP A 16 21.84 -12.27 -7.32
N ARG A 17 22.14 -13.48 -6.81
CA ARG A 17 23.44 -14.13 -7.05
C ARG A 17 23.69 -14.46 -8.52
N ALA A 18 22.66 -14.84 -9.29
CA ALA A 18 22.80 -15.07 -10.72
C ALA A 18 23.03 -13.76 -11.52
N LEU A 19 22.35 -12.67 -11.14
CA LEU A 19 22.50 -11.35 -11.75
C LEU A 19 23.86 -10.70 -11.41
N PHE A 20 24.21 -10.66 -10.13
CA PHE A 20 25.47 -10.04 -9.68
C PHE A 20 26.69 -10.94 -9.92
N GLY A 21 26.54 -12.26 -9.80
CA GLY A 21 27.64 -13.21 -9.95
C GLY A 21 28.30 -13.14 -11.32
N ASN A 22 27.52 -12.99 -12.38
CA ASN A 22 28.04 -12.90 -13.75
C ASN A 22 28.46 -11.47 -14.14
N GLN A 23 27.88 -10.42 -13.56
CA GLN A 23 28.16 -9.03 -13.94
C GLN A 23 29.28 -8.37 -13.13
N ILE A 24 29.52 -8.81 -11.89
CA ILE A 24 30.60 -8.27 -11.04
C ILE A 24 31.95 -8.96 -11.33
N GLN A 25 31.96 -10.21 -11.77
CA GLN A 25 33.20 -10.97 -12.05
C GLN A 25 34.07 -10.35 -13.15
N ASP A 26 33.47 -9.52 -14.02
CA ASP A 26 34.17 -8.82 -15.09
C ASP A 26 34.68 -7.42 -14.70
N LEU A 27 34.49 -6.95 -13.45
CA LEU A 27 35.03 -5.66 -13.00
C LEU A 27 36.51 -5.81 -12.64
N THR A 28 37.40 -5.43 -13.56
CA THR A 28 38.86 -5.49 -13.38
C THR A 28 39.47 -4.09 -13.47
N LEU A 29 40.70 -3.92 -12.99
CA LEU A 29 41.40 -2.64 -13.13
C LEU A 29 41.65 -2.27 -14.60
N ASP A 30 41.75 -3.26 -15.48
CA ASP A 30 41.99 -3.09 -16.92
C ASP A 30 40.80 -2.45 -17.64
N ASN A 31 39.58 -2.55 -17.08
CA ASN A 31 38.37 -1.97 -17.66
C ASN A 31 37.69 -0.93 -16.75
N ILE A 32 38.45 -0.27 -15.88
CA ILE A 32 37.93 0.71 -14.91
C ILE A 32 37.09 1.84 -15.53
N ARG A 33 37.37 2.21 -16.78
CA ARG A 33 36.60 3.23 -17.53
C ARG A 33 35.18 2.77 -17.87
N GLU A 34 34.95 1.46 -17.90
CA GLU A 34 33.64 0.85 -18.20
C GLU A 34 32.81 0.62 -16.94
N TRP A 35 33.38 0.80 -15.75
CA TRP A 35 32.69 0.53 -14.48
C TRP A 35 31.45 1.40 -14.32
N GLY A 36 31.56 2.71 -14.58
CA GLY A 36 30.42 3.64 -14.48
C GLY A 36 29.22 3.18 -15.32
N PRO A 37 29.37 3.06 -16.65
CA PRO A 37 28.30 2.57 -17.53
C PRO A 37 27.78 1.18 -17.15
N ARG A 38 28.64 0.25 -16.73
CA ARG A 38 28.22 -1.10 -16.30
C ARG A 38 27.40 -1.07 -15.01
N MET A 39 27.78 -0.22 -14.05
CA MET A 39 27.03 -0.05 -12.80
C MET A 39 25.68 0.62 -13.05
N GLU A 40 25.60 1.61 -13.95
CA GLU A 40 24.33 2.21 -14.39
C GLU A 40 23.42 1.16 -15.04
N GLN A 41 23.97 0.34 -15.95
CA GLN A 41 23.23 -0.74 -16.59
C GLN A 41 22.73 -1.78 -15.58
N LEU A 42 23.58 -2.16 -14.61
CA LEU A 42 23.21 -3.05 -13.52
C LEU A 42 22.05 -2.46 -12.72
N CYS A 43 22.17 -1.23 -12.21
CA CYS A 43 21.09 -0.55 -11.48
C CYS A 43 19.77 -0.53 -12.27
N SER A 44 19.83 -0.21 -13.57
CA SER A 44 18.66 -0.21 -14.45
C SER A 44 18.02 -1.59 -14.59
N ASN A 45 18.83 -2.65 -14.76
CA ASN A 45 18.35 -4.03 -14.82
C ASN A 45 17.66 -4.43 -13.51
N LEU A 46 18.28 -4.11 -12.36
CA LEU A 46 17.74 -4.43 -11.05
C LEU A 46 16.40 -3.73 -10.80
N GLU A 47 16.31 -2.46 -11.17
CA GLU A 47 15.06 -1.71 -11.08
C GLU A 47 13.97 -2.35 -11.95
N THR A 48 14.31 -2.72 -13.19
CA THR A 48 13.38 -3.36 -14.13
C THR A 48 12.88 -4.71 -13.60
N ASP A 49 13.79 -5.55 -13.12
CA ASP A 49 13.44 -6.87 -12.56
C ASP A 49 12.64 -6.76 -11.27
N TRP A 50 12.99 -5.81 -10.40
CA TRP A 50 12.22 -5.52 -9.19
C TRP A 50 10.80 -5.07 -9.55
N ARG A 51 10.64 -4.12 -10.48
CA ARG A 51 9.33 -3.64 -10.94
C ARG A 51 8.50 -4.80 -11.51
N ARG A 52 9.08 -5.59 -12.42
CA ARG A 52 8.42 -6.75 -13.04
C ARG A 52 7.96 -7.77 -12.00
N THR A 53 8.83 -8.13 -11.06
CA THR A 53 8.53 -9.12 -10.01
C THR A 53 7.42 -8.62 -9.07
N ASN A 54 7.46 -7.35 -8.69
CA ASN A 54 6.40 -6.78 -7.85
C ASN A 54 5.07 -6.69 -8.59
N LEU A 55 5.06 -6.32 -9.87
CA LEU A 55 3.83 -6.32 -10.67
C LEU A 55 3.20 -7.72 -10.72
N GLN A 56 4.00 -8.77 -10.94
CA GLN A 56 3.48 -10.15 -10.90
C GLN A 56 2.88 -10.52 -9.54
N LYS A 57 3.54 -10.14 -8.44
CA LYS A 57 3.01 -10.35 -7.08
C LYS A 57 1.71 -9.60 -6.83
N ILE A 58 1.61 -8.37 -7.33
CA ILE A 58 0.41 -7.53 -7.21
C ILE A 58 -0.74 -8.16 -7.98
N GLU A 59 -0.53 -8.55 -9.24
CA GLU A 59 -1.58 -9.18 -10.05
C GLU A 59 -2.09 -10.49 -9.43
N ALA A 60 -1.19 -11.28 -8.84
CA ALA A 60 -1.53 -12.50 -8.11
C ALA A 60 -2.15 -12.25 -6.72
N SER A 61 -2.12 -11.01 -6.22
CA SER A 61 -2.60 -10.68 -4.88
C SER A 61 -4.13 -10.58 -4.82
N SER A 62 -4.66 -10.62 -3.60
CA SER A 62 -6.09 -10.46 -3.30
C SER A 62 -6.54 -9.01 -3.09
N PHE A 63 -5.62 -8.05 -3.15
CA PHE A 63 -5.89 -6.63 -2.95
C PHE A 63 -6.58 -6.04 -4.19
N LEU A 64 -7.90 -5.88 -4.14
CA LEU A 64 -8.69 -5.45 -5.29
C LEU A 64 -8.54 -3.96 -5.56
N LEU A 65 -8.65 -3.13 -4.51
CA LEU A 65 -8.55 -1.69 -4.66
C LEU A 65 -7.14 -1.30 -5.10
N TYR A 66 -6.11 -1.90 -4.51
CA TYR A 66 -4.72 -1.57 -4.85
C TYR A 66 -4.40 -1.79 -6.34
N LYS A 67 -5.00 -2.81 -6.98
CA LYS A 67 -4.81 -3.08 -8.42
C LYS A 67 -5.36 -1.99 -9.33
N GLU A 68 -6.38 -1.26 -8.87
CA GLU A 68 -7.09 -0.22 -9.63
C GLU A 68 -6.50 1.18 -9.45
N LEU A 69 -5.60 1.37 -8.48
CA LEU A 69 -4.96 2.66 -8.20
C LEU A 69 -3.79 2.93 -9.15
N ASP A 70 -3.46 4.23 -9.30
CA ASP A 70 -2.27 4.61 -10.05
C ASP A 70 -1.02 4.22 -9.25
N ARG A 71 -0.20 3.38 -9.89
CA ARG A 71 1.02 2.77 -9.33
C ARG A 71 2.20 3.73 -9.36
N ASN A 72 2.11 4.82 -10.13
CA ASN A 72 3.13 5.85 -10.21
C ASN A 72 3.04 6.86 -9.05
N VAL A 73 1.91 6.87 -8.33
CA VAL A 73 1.73 7.74 -7.15
C VAL A 73 2.54 7.18 -5.97
N ARG A 74 3.65 7.84 -5.68
CA ARG A 74 4.56 7.50 -4.57
C ARG A 74 4.00 8.01 -3.25
N VAL A 75 3.85 7.12 -2.27
CA VAL A 75 3.36 7.49 -0.93
C VAL A 75 4.44 8.12 -0.08
N VAL A 76 5.68 7.67 -0.25
CA VAL A 76 6.86 8.28 0.35
C VAL A 76 7.74 8.71 -0.81
N ASP A 77 8.00 10.01 -0.91
CA ASP A 77 8.96 10.56 -1.84
C ASP A 77 9.92 11.45 -1.05
N GLU A 78 11.21 11.17 -1.16
CA GLU A 78 12.29 11.92 -0.49
C GLU A 78 12.56 13.26 -1.17
N THR A 79 12.00 13.49 -2.37
CA THR A 79 12.33 14.62 -3.24
C THR A 79 11.25 15.70 -3.35
N GLU A 80 10.06 15.49 -2.77
CA GLU A 80 8.93 16.42 -2.91
C GLU A 80 8.41 16.97 -1.57
N ASP A 81 8.55 18.30 -1.45
CA ASP A 81 7.80 19.30 -0.67
C ASP A 81 7.30 18.88 0.73
N GLU A 82 7.99 19.37 1.78
CA GLU A 82 7.66 19.23 3.21
C GLU A 82 6.24 19.72 3.58
N SER A 83 5.51 20.39 2.66
CA SER A 83 4.33 21.18 2.99
C SER A 83 2.96 20.52 2.79
N LEU A 84 2.83 19.41 2.06
CA LEU A 84 1.50 18.91 1.64
C LEU A 84 0.90 17.80 2.52
N ALA A 85 1.71 16.96 3.17
CA ALA A 85 1.21 15.87 4.01
C ALA A 85 2.18 15.53 5.15
N THR A 86 1.70 15.63 6.39
CA THR A 86 2.47 15.15 7.56
C THR A 86 2.71 13.65 7.46
N PHE A 87 3.77 13.13 8.09
CA PHE A 87 4.03 11.68 8.17
C PHE A 87 2.80 10.88 8.63
N GLY A 88 2.01 11.45 9.55
CA GLY A 88 0.73 10.87 9.97
C GLY A 88 -0.28 10.71 8.83
N SER A 89 -0.37 11.70 7.94
CA SER A 89 -1.24 11.65 6.77
C SER A 89 -0.78 10.62 5.75
N LEU A 90 0.53 10.56 5.50
CA LEU A 90 1.14 9.56 4.61
C LEU A 90 0.89 8.14 5.12
N LYS A 91 1.00 7.91 6.44
CA LYS A 91 0.70 6.62 7.05
C LYS A 91 -0.74 6.18 6.80
N TRP A 92 -1.71 7.08 6.92
CA TRP A 92 -3.11 6.75 6.67
C TRP A 92 -3.38 6.52 5.18
N ALA A 93 -2.84 7.36 4.30
CA ALA A 93 -2.93 7.15 2.86
C ALA A 93 -2.32 5.79 2.46
N PHE A 94 -1.16 5.43 2.99
CA PHE A 94 -0.53 4.14 2.75
C PHE A 94 -1.43 2.98 3.16
N ARG A 95 -1.99 3.03 4.39
CA ARG A 95 -2.84 1.96 4.92
C ARG A 95 -4.12 1.80 4.12
N VAL A 96 -4.75 2.91 3.73
CA VAL A 96 -5.99 2.88 2.94
C VAL A 96 -5.70 2.37 1.53
N ARG A 97 -4.72 2.96 0.82
CA ARG A 97 -4.34 2.55 -0.55
C ARG A 97 -3.97 1.08 -0.64
N SER A 98 -3.27 0.56 0.37
CA SER A 98 -2.77 -0.81 0.40
C SER A 98 -3.72 -1.78 1.11
N GLU A 99 -4.95 -1.36 1.45
CA GLU A 99 -5.95 -2.16 2.17
C GLU A 99 -5.42 -2.82 3.46
N LEU A 100 -4.56 -2.12 4.20
CA LEU A 100 -3.95 -2.54 5.47
C LEU A 100 -4.69 -2.01 6.71
N LEU A 101 -5.96 -1.66 6.54
CA LEU A 101 -6.84 -1.35 7.67
C LEU A 101 -7.30 -2.66 8.33
N TYR A 102 -7.35 -2.64 9.66
CA TYR A 102 -7.83 -3.78 10.44
C TYR A 102 -9.37 -3.79 10.45
N LEU A 103 -9.96 -4.17 9.32
CA LEU A 103 -11.40 -4.29 9.10
C LEU A 103 -11.84 -5.77 9.19
N ASN A 104 -13.12 -6.06 9.05
CA ASN A 104 -13.60 -7.46 9.11
C ASN A 104 -13.22 -8.25 7.85
N SER A 105 -13.11 -7.60 6.70
CA SER A 105 -12.53 -8.19 5.49
C SER A 105 -11.10 -7.71 5.31
N ARG A 106 -10.14 -8.65 5.25
CA ARG A 106 -8.72 -8.32 5.02
C ARG A 106 -8.17 -9.19 3.91
N PRO A 107 -7.72 -8.60 2.79
CA PRO A 107 -7.20 -9.38 1.67
C PRO A 107 -5.94 -10.18 2.04
N TYR A 108 -5.16 -9.71 3.03
CA TYR A 108 -3.91 -10.35 3.46
C TYR A 108 -4.06 -11.43 4.52
N ASN A 109 -5.25 -11.66 5.07
CA ASN A 109 -5.48 -12.72 6.04
C ASN A 109 -6.54 -13.70 5.50
N ARG A 110 -6.13 -14.94 5.28
CA ARG A 110 -6.94 -16.02 4.69
C ARG A 110 -8.24 -16.30 5.44
N GLU A 111 -8.25 -16.15 6.77
CA GLU A 111 -9.45 -16.38 7.58
C GLU A 111 -10.49 -15.28 7.36
N SER A 112 -10.04 -14.03 7.25
CA SER A 112 -10.90 -12.87 7.00
C SER A 112 -11.17 -12.60 5.51
N GLN A 113 -10.49 -13.29 4.60
CA GLN A 113 -10.72 -13.18 3.14
C GLN A 113 -12.11 -13.66 2.74
N ALA A 114 -12.79 -14.45 3.58
CA ALA A 114 -14.16 -14.89 3.36
C ALA A 114 -15.20 -13.74 3.37
N GLY A 115 -14.77 -12.48 3.61
CA GLY A 115 -15.62 -11.31 3.45
C GLY A 115 -16.45 -10.98 4.68
N GLY A 116 -15.78 -10.69 5.81
CA GLY A 116 -16.46 -10.30 7.03
C GLY A 116 -17.38 -9.08 6.81
N LEU A 117 -18.64 -9.21 7.20
CA LEU A 117 -19.64 -8.15 7.07
C LEU A 117 -19.35 -6.98 8.02
N CYS A 118 -19.81 -5.80 7.66
CA CYS A 118 -19.76 -4.61 8.51
C CYS A 118 -20.69 -4.79 9.69
N THR A 119 -20.13 -4.78 10.91
CA THR A 119 -20.89 -4.89 12.16
C THR A 119 -21.43 -3.55 12.64
N MET A 120 -20.99 -2.43 12.05
CA MET A 120 -21.49 -1.11 12.43
C MET A 120 -22.82 -0.77 11.77
N CYS A 121 -23.12 -1.33 10.58
CA CYS A 121 -24.28 -0.92 9.79
C CYS A 121 -25.16 -2.09 9.35
N ASN A 122 -26.43 -1.81 9.10
CA ASN A 122 -27.42 -2.82 8.70
C ASN A 122 -27.48 -3.07 7.17
N LEU A 123 -26.44 -2.71 6.43
CA LEU A 123 -26.42 -2.87 4.96
C LEU A 123 -26.00 -4.28 4.50
N ALA A 124 -25.59 -5.16 5.43
CA ALA A 124 -25.08 -6.50 5.12
C ALA A 124 -23.99 -6.51 4.02
N LYS A 125 -23.17 -5.46 3.99
CA LYS A 125 -22.04 -5.32 3.07
C LYS A 125 -20.75 -5.82 3.72
N VAL A 126 -19.85 -6.35 2.89
CA VAL A 126 -18.48 -6.69 3.29
C VAL A 126 -17.78 -5.42 3.79
N GLU A 127 -17.12 -5.52 4.93
CA GLU A 127 -16.37 -4.41 5.49
C GLU A 127 -14.92 -4.43 4.99
N ASP A 128 -14.75 -3.91 3.78
CA ASP A 128 -13.45 -3.61 3.19
C ASP A 128 -13.17 -2.09 3.23
N VAL A 129 -12.05 -1.68 2.63
CA VAL A 129 -11.67 -0.27 2.55
C VAL A 129 -12.70 0.56 1.80
N VAL A 130 -13.31 0.02 0.75
CA VAL A 130 -14.31 0.74 -0.05
C VAL A 130 -15.52 1.00 0.83
N HIS A 131 -16.05 -0.01 1.50
CA HIS A 131 -17.17 0.16 2.41
C HIS A 131 -16.84 1.15 3.54
N PHE A 132 -15.69 0.98 4.20
CA PHE A 132 -15.26 1.85 5.30
C PHE A 132 -15.13 3.32 4.87
N VAL A 133 -14.40 3.60 3.79
CA VAL A 133 -14.10 4.97 3.37
C VAL A 133 -15.25 5.62 2.61
N ALA A 134 -15.99 4.87 1.78
CA ALA A 134 -16.90 5.44 0.78
C ALA A 134 -18.38 5.17 1.04
N GLU A 135 -18.77 4.11 1.74
CA GLU A 135 -20.18 3.67 1.73
C GLU A 135 -20.85 3.59 3.10
N CYS A 136 -20.12 3.24 4.16
CA CYS A 136 -20.70 2.97 5.47
C CYS A 136 -21.46 4.20 5.99
N PRO A 137 -22.78 4.10 6.23
CA PRO A 137 -23.61 5.27 6.61
C PRO A 137 -23.29 5.77 8.01
N ILE A 138 -22.83 4.89 8.90
CA ILE A 138 -22.41 5.25 10.26
C ILE A 138 -21.20 6.20 10.23
N LEU A 139 -20.35 6.10 9.21
CA LEU A 139 -19.16 6.93 9.07
C LEU A 139 -19.42 8.20 8.25
N ALA A 140 -20.67 8.46 7.83
CA ALA A 140 -21.00 9.61 6.99
C ALA A 140 -20.69 10.96 7.66
N GLU A 141 -20.89 11.07 8.98
CA GLU A 141 -20.60 12.28 9.75
C GLU A 141 -19.10 12.66 9.74
N PHE A 142 -18.22 11.65 9.69
CA PHE A 142 -16.78 11.86 9.51
C PHE A 142 -16.45 12.14 8.04
N ARG A 143 -17.16 11.49 7.12
CA ARG A 143 -16.88 11.54 5.67
C ARG A 143 -17.21 12.90 5.07
N VAL A 144 -18.37 13.46 5.38
CA VAL A 144 -18.86 14.74 4.82
C VAL A 144 -17.86 15.90 5.00
N PRO A 145 -17.36 16.20 6.22
CA PRO A 145 -16.48 17.36 6.42
C PRO A 145 -15.09 17.21 5.78
N HIS A 146 -14.63 15.99 5.50
CA HIS A 146 -13.27 15.73 5.03
C HIS A 146 -13.20 15.27 3.57
N LEU A 147 -14.15 14.45 3.12
CA LEU A 147 -14.18 13.86 1.78
C LEU A 147 -15.30 14.43 0.89
N GLY A 148 -16.14 15.32 1.42
CA GLY A 148 -17.09 16.12 0.64
C GLY A 148 -18.44 15.48 0.35
N GLY A 149 -18.73 14.28 0.87
CA GLY A 149 -20.01 13.61 0.64
C GLY A 149 -20.33 12.51 1.66
N PRO A 150 -21.62 12.20 1.88
CA PRO A 150 -22.04 11.13 2.78
C PRO A 150 -21.82 9.74 2.19
N VAL A 151 -21.72 9.62 0.86
CA VAL A 151 -21.37 8.40 0.11
C VAL A 151 -20.47 8.84 -1.03
N LEU A 152 -19.45 8.05 -1.35
CA LEU A 152 -18.57 8.25 -2.49
C LEU A 152 -18.71 7.08 -3.45
N SER A 153 -18.69 7.38 -4.74
CA SER A 153 -18.48 6.39 -5.79
C SER A 153 -17.05 5.81 -5.71
N ARG A 154 -16.85 4.67 -6.36
CA ARG A 154 -15.54 4.03 -6.45
C ARG A 154 -14.54 4.92 -7.19
N GLU A 155 -15.00 5.66 -8.19
CA GLU A 155 -14.21 6.61 -8.98
C GLU A 155 -13.77 7.81 -8.13
N GLU A 156 -14.66 8.36 -7.31
CA GLU A 156 -14.32 9.44 -6.37
C GLU A 156 -13.31 8.97 -5.32
N LEU A 157 -13.51 7.77 -4.76
CA LEU A 157 -12.54 7.18 -3.84
C LEU A 157 -11.16 7.03 -4.51
N LYS A 158 -11.10 6.50 -5.73
CA LYS A 158 -9.86 6.36 -6.48
C LYS A 158 -9.20 7.71 -6.75
N ALA A 159 -9.97 8.73 -7.09
CA ALA A 159 -9.46 10.08 -7.32
C ALA A 159 -8.79 10.64 -6.05
N ILE A 160 -9.44 10.50 -4.89
CA ILE A 160 -8.87 10.88 -3.59
C ILE A 160 -7.60 10.10 -3.29
N LEU A 161 -7.60 8.79 -3.54
CA LEU A 161 -6.46 7.93 -3.21
C LEU A 161 -5.25 8.22 -4.11
N ASN A 162 -5.46 8.62 -5.37
CA ASN A 162 -4.38 8.96 -6.29
C ASN A 162 -3.90 10.42 -6.18
N ASP A 163 -4.62 11.28 -5.48
CA ASP A 163 -4.26 12.70 -5.30
C ASP A 163 -3.61 12.95 -3.93
N ARG A 164 -2.29 13.17 -3.91
CA ARG A 164 -1.52 13.47 -2.70
C ARG A 164 -2.06 14.67 -1.94
N SER A 165 -2.62 15.67 -2.62
CA SER A 165 -3.18 16.87 -1.98
C SER A 165 -4.40 16.55 -1.10
N LYS A 166 -5.07 15.42 -1.34
CA LYS A 166 -6.24 14.97 -0.58
C LYS A 166 -5.89 14.09 0.61
N TRP A 167 -4.64 13.64 0.74
CA TRP A 167 -4.26 12.66 1.76
C TRP A 167 -4.32 13.20 3.18
N ARG A 168 -4.12 14.51 3.37
CA ARG A 168 -4.38 15.15 4.66
C ARG A 168 -5.84 14.96 5.08
N HIS A 169 -6.78 15.30 4.20
CA HIS A 169 -8.21 15.13 4.48
C HIS A 169 -8.61 13.67 4.62
N LEU A 170 -8.02 12.77 3.83
CA LEU A 170 -8.18 11.33 4.02
C LEU A 170 -7.76 10.89 5.43
N ALA A 171 -6.67 11.43 5.96
CA ALA A 171 -6.21 11.11 7.32
C ALA A 171 -7.12 11.72 8.39
N GLU A 172 -7.58 12.95 8.19
CA GLU A 172 -8.55 13.64 9.05
C GLU A 172 -9.89 12.88 9.11
N PHE A 173 -10.27 12.17 8.04
CA PHE A 173 -11.37 11.19 8.06
C PHE A 173 -10.97 9.86 8.74
N ALA A 174 -9.92 9.21 8.24
CA ALA A 174 -9.64 7.80 8.50
C ALA A 174 -9.26 7.54 9.96
N LEU A 175 -8.52 8.46 10.60
CA LEU A 175 -8.12 8.32 12.00
C LEU A 175 -9.33 8.32 12.96
N PRO A 176 -10.19 9.35 13.00
CA PRO A 176 -11.34 9.36 13.88
C PRO A 176 -12.36 8.29 13.51
N ALA A 177 -12.64 8.07 12.22
CA ALA A 177 -13.56 7.01 11.78
C ALA A 177 -13.09 5.61 12.24
N TRP A 178 -11.78 5.34 12.16
CA TRP A 178 -11.22 4.05 12.58
C TRP A 178 -11.28 3.89 14.11
N ARG A 179 -11.01 4.95 14.87
CA ARG A 179 -11.16 4.94 16.34
C ARG A 179 -12.61 4.74 16.75
N TYR A 180 -13.54 5.41 16.08
CA TYR A 180 -14.96 5.27 16.35
C TYR A 180 -15.46 3.86 16.04
N ARG A 181 -15.04 3.30 14.90
CA ARG A 181 -15.27 1.87 14.59
C ARG A 181 -14.75 0.97 15.69
N TYR A 182 -13.51 1.16 16.12
CA TYR A 182 -12.88 0.34 17.15
C TYR A 182 -13.70 0.37 18.44
N PHE A 183 -14.08 1.57 18.88
CA PHE A 183 -14.95 1.79 20.04
C PHE A 183 -16.31 1.06 19.88
N LEU A 184 -17.01 1.22 18.76
CA LEU A 184 -18.29 0.54 18.54
C LEU A 184 -18.16 -0.99 18.52
N VAL A 185 -17.07 -1.51 17.95
CA VAL A 185 -16.84 -2.96 17.91
C VAL A 185 -16.53 -3.49 19.31
N GLU A 186 -15.73 -2.78 20.10
CA GLU A 186 -15.42 -3.16 21.48
C GLU A 186 -16.66 -3.11 22.38
N GLU A 187 -17.44 -2.03 22.33
CA GLU A 187 -18.62 -1.83 23.20
C GLU A 187 -19.80 -2.75 22.86
N PHE A 188 -20.04 -3.03 21.58
CA PHE A 188 -21.26 -3.72 21.15
C PHE A 188 -21.03 -5.14 20.59
N ASN A 189 -19.78 -5.53 20.32
CA ASN A 189 -19.46 -6.84 19.75
C ASN A 189 -18.32 -7.57 20.50
N GLY A 190 -17.92 -7.08 21.69
CA GLY A 190 -16.93 -7.74 22.54
C GLY A 190 -17.56 -8.76 23.49
N GLU A 191 -17.70 -10.01 23.04
CA GLU A 191 -17.75 -11.21 23.89
C GLU A 191 -16.54 -12.10 23.62
#